data_AF-A0A6A9US36-F1
#
_entry.id   AF-A0A6A9US36-F1
#
_cell.length_a   1.000
_cell.length_b   1.000
_cell.length_c   1.000
_cell.angle_alpha   90.00
_cell.angle_beta   90.00
_cell.angle_gamma   90.00
#
_symmetry.space_group_name_H-M   'P 1'
#
loop_
_entity.id
_entity.type
_entity.pdbx_description
1 polymer ?
#
loop_
_entity_poly.entity_id
_entity_poly.type
_entity_poly.pdbx_seq_one_letter_code
_entity_poly.pdbx_strand_id
1 'polypeptide(L)'
;MADEPLSTLTLAQVLGVPTELVQQALEELADFYDRTGRGFELRHLAGGWRYWTREEHADVITRAVLQGQQARLSQAALETLAVVAYLQPISRARMSAVRGVNVDGVVRTLVAREMIEEAGQDPVTGATVFRTTDTFLQRLGLQSLDQLPDLAPHLPDASALEAELGQLAAVPRTSGTDPAAGQLPDDPTTENQEQP
;
A
#
# COMPACT_ATOMS: atom_id res chain seq x y z
N MET A 1 21.95 2.72 18.85
CA MET A 1 21.92 3.04 17.41
C MET A 1 20.47 3.20 17.03
N ALA A 2 20.15 4.09 16.07
CA ALA A 2 18.78 4.25 15.62
C ALA A 2 18.49 3.27 14.47
N ASP A 3 17.46 2.45 14.63
CA ASP A 3 17.02 1.48 13.62
C ASP A 3 15.92 2.06 12.70
N GLU A 4 15.45 3.28 13.01
CA GLU A 4 14.43 4.05 12.30
C GLU A 4 14.92 5.49 12.03
N PRO A 5 14.38 6.19 11.03
CA PRO A 5 14.68 7.61 10.81
C PRO A 5 14.35 8.47 12.04
N LEU A 6 15.21 9.43 12.34
CA LEU A 6 15.02 10.35 13.46
C LEU A 6 14.65 11.75 12.96
N SER A 7 13.56 12.31 13.46
CA SER A 7 13.18 13.68 13.15
C SER A 7 14.23 14.68 13.68
N THR A 8 14.38 15.81 12.98
CA THR A 8 15.22 16.92 13.46
C THR A 8 14.83 17.36 14.87
N LEU A 9 13.53 17.39 15.18
CA LEU A 9 13.01 17.75 16.50
C LEU A 9 13.48 16.78 17.59
N THR A 10 13.40 15.47 17.32
CA THR A 10 13.89 14.44 18.25
C THR A 10 15.38 14.61 18.52
N LEU A 11 16.17 14.85 17.48
CA LEU A 11 17.62 15.07 17.61
C LEU A 11 17.93 16.34 18.42
N ALA A 12 17.21 17.44 18.16
CA ALA A 12 17.35 18.69 18.91
C ALA A 12 17.03 18.53 20.40
N GLN A 13 15.96 17.80 20.73
CA GLN A 13 15.60 17.49 22.11
C GLN A 13 16.68 16.68 22.84
N VAL A 14 17.23 15.65 22.20
CA VAL A 14 18.28 14.81 22.79
C VAL A 14 19.58 15.59 22.99
N LEU A 15 19.93 16.47 22.03
CA LEU A 15 21.16 17.27 22.07
C LEU A 15 21.03 18.51 22.96
N GLY A 16 19.80 18.94 23.30
CA GLY A 16 19.55 20.13 24.10
C GLY A 16 19.88 21.44 23.38
N VAL A 17 19.72 21.47 22.05
CA VAL A 17 20.05 22.62 21.19
C VAL A 17 18.86 23.01 20.29
N PRO A 18 18.85 24.22 19.70
CA PRO A 18 17.78 24.64 18.80
C PRO A 18 17.64 23.74 17.57
N THR A 19 16.40 23.51 17.12
CA THR A 19 16.08 22.66 15.96
C THR A 19 16.76 23.16 14.68
N GLU A 20 16.84 24.47 14.50
CA GLU A 20 17.46 25.10 13.33
C GLU A 20 18.97 24.79 13.25
N LEU A 21 19.64 24.74 14.41
CA LEU A 21 21.06 24.40 14.48
C LEU A 21 21.28 22.93 14.10
N VAL A 22 20.41 22.03 14.57
CA VAL A 22 20.47 20.61 14.19
C VAL A 22 20.18 20.43 12.71
N GLN A 23 19.18 21.12 12.16
CA GLN A 23 18.85 21.05 10.75
C GLN A 23 20.04 21.47 9.89
N GLN A 24 20.62 22.65 10.18
CA GLN A 24 21.78 23.15 9.46
C GLN A 24 22.96 22.17 9.54
N ALA A 25 23.24 21.61 10.71
CA ALA A 25 24.32 20.65 10.88
C ALA A 25 24.09 19.34 10.08
N LEU A 26 22.84 18.87 9.99
CA LEU A 26 22.49 17.67 9.22
C LEU A 26 22.61 17.91 7.71
N GLU A 27 22.18 19.07 7.23
CA GLU A 27 22.33 19.49 5.83
C GLU A 27 23.82 19.61 5.45
N GLU A 28 24.63 20.29 6.28
CA GLU A 28 26.08 20.40 6.06
C GLU A 28 26.78 19.03 6.05
N LEU A 29 26.32 18.11 6.90
CA LEU A 29 26.86 16.76 6.98
C LEU A 29 26.47 15.91 5.76
N ALA A 30 25.23 16.02 5.27
CA ALA A 30 24.79 15.39 4.04
C ALA A 30 25.64 15.86 2.85
N ASP A 31 25.78 17.18 2.68
CA ASP A 31 26.61 17.80 1.64
C ASP A 31 28.08 17.36 1.71
N PHE A 32 28.62 17.21 2.91
CA PHE A 32 29.98 16.73 3.12
C PHE A 32 30.14 15.29 2.62
N TYR A 33 29.20 14.40 2.91
CA TYR A 33 29.25 13.01 2.46
C TYR A 33 29.06 12.87 0.95
N ASP A 34 28.24 13.73 0.35
CA ASP A 34 28.09 13.83 -1.10
C ASP A 34 29.37 14.31 -1.78
N ARG A 35 29.94 15.42 -1.32
CA ARG A 35 31.17 15.99 -1.89
C ARG A 35 32.38 15.07 -1.75
N THR A 36 32.44 14.26 -0.70
CA THR A 36 33.57 13.35 -0.45
C THR A 36 33.39 11.96 -1.08
N GLY A 37 32.26 11.69 -1.74
CA GLY A 37 32.02 10.43 -2.44
C GLY A 37 32.06 9.21 -1.51
N ARG A 38 31.49 9.33 -0.30
CA ARG A 38 31.40 8.17 0.61
C ARG A 38 30.41 7.15 0.07
N GLY A 39 30.65 5.86 0.30
CA GLY A 39 29.71 4.79 -0.12
C GLY A 39 28.37 4.77 0.63
N PHE A 40 28.16 5.72 1.55
CA PHE A 40 26.90 5.98 2.23
C PHE A 40 26.59 7.47 2.18
N GLU A 41 25.34 7.80 2.40
CA GLU A 41 24.81 9.16 2.38
C GLU A 41 23.82 9.35 3.53
N LEU A 42 23.67 10.59 3.97
CA LEU A 42 22.68 10.98 4.95
C LEU A 42 21.51 11.57 4.17
N ARG A 43 20.31 10.98 4.26
CA ARG A 43 19.11 11.52 3.60
C ARG A 43 18.07 11.95 4.61
N HIS A 44 17.17 12.81 4.16
CA HIS A 44 15.97 13.19 4.87
C HIS A 44 14.75 12.63 4.13
N LEU A 45 14.08 11.63 4.69
CA LEU A 45 12.95 10.91 4.10
C LEU A 45 11.85 10.69 5.15
N ALA A 46 10.58 10.72 4.73
CA ALA A 46 9.41 10.56 5.62
C ALA A 46 9.51 11.39 6.93
N GLY A 47 10.01 12.63 6.84
CA GLY A 47 10.16 13.54 7.99
C GLY A 47 11.29 13.21 8.97
N GLY A 48 12.20 12.29 8.62
CA GLY A 48 13.33 11.91 9.46
C GLY A 48 14.64 11.73 8.70
N TRP A 49 15.74 11.79 9.44
CA TRP A 49 17.10 11.63 8.94
C TRP A 49 17.63 10.23 9.23
N ARG A 50 18.32 9.65 8.25
CA ARG A 50 18.98 8.34 8.40
C ARG A 50 20.12 8.18 7.40
N TYR A 51 21.03 7.25 7.68
CA TYR A 51 22.06 6.83 6.75
C TYR A 51 21.55 5.76 5.78
N TRP A 52 21.83 5.96 4.49
CA TRP A 52 21.62 4.98 3.44
C TRP A 52 22.93 4.63 2.75
N THR A 53 22.97 3.45 2.14
CA THR A 53 24.04 3.09 1.21
C THR A 53 23.73 3.72 -0.14
N ARG A 54 24.75 4.19 -0.85
CA ARG A 54 24.55 4.79 -2.17
C ARG A 54 24.08 3.75 -3.18
N GLU A 55 23.27 4.18 -4.13
CA GLU A 55 22.70 3.32 -5.17
C GLU A 55 23.77 2.64 -6.03
N GLU A 56 24.93 3.29 -6.25
CA GLU A 56 26.09 2.71 -6.93
C GLU A 56 26.63 1.42 -6.28
N HIS A 57 26.26 1.14 -5.03
CA HIS A 57 26.64 -0.07 -4.31
C HIS A 57 25.48 -1.07 -4.15
N ALA A 58 24.29 -0.75 -4.66
CA ALA A 58 23.09 -1.55 -4.49
C ALA A 58 23.28 -2.99 -4.98
N ASP A 59 23.93 -3.21 -6.13
CA ASP A 59 24.14 -4.55 -6.70
C ASP A 59 25.08 -5.42 -5.84
N VAL A 60 26.13 -4.82 -5.28
CA VAL A 60 27.09 -5.52 -4.42
C VAL A 60 26.42 -5.91 -3.10
N ILE A 61 25.71 -4.97 -2.49
CA ILE A 61 24.96 -5.18 -1.25
C ILE A 61 23.85 -6.21 -1.48
N THR A 62 23.11 -6.10 -2.59
CA THR A 62 22.06 -7.04 -2.96
C THR A 62 22.63 -8.45 -3.10
N ARG A 63 23.76 -8.65 -3.77
CA ARG A 63 24.40 -9.97 -3.85
C ARG A 63 24.84 -10.52 -2.49
N ALA A 64 25.33 -9.66 -1.59
CA ALA A 64 25.73 -10.05 -0.25
C ALA A 64 24.53 -10.39 0.66
N VAL A 65 23.44 -9.62 0.56
CA VAL A 65 22.25 -9.73 1.42
C VAL A 65 21.25 -10.78 0.91
N LEU A 66 21.16 -10.99 -0.41
CA LEU A 66 20.27 -12.00 -1.02
C LEU A 66 20.71 -13.45 -0.77
N GLN A 67 21.91 -13.68 -0.23
CA GLN A 67 22.25 -14.98 0.36
C GLN A 67 21.46 -15.28 1.65
N GLY A 68 20.65 -14.31 2.14
CA GLY A 68 19.97 -14.33 3.43
C GLY A 68 18.44 -14.37 3.41
N GLN A 69 17.68 -13.40 2.86
CA GLN A 69 16.18 -13.43 2.89
C GLN A 69 15.45 -12.29 2.16
N GLN A 70 14.12 -12.49 2.03
CA GLN A 70 13.00 -11.65 1.53
C GLN A 70 12.76 -11.70 0.01
N ALA A 71 11.78 -12.52 -0.40
CA ALA A 71 11.27 -12.57 -1.77
C ALA A 71 10.71 -11.19 -2.18
N ARG A 72 11.16 -10.70 -3.33
CA ARG A 72 10.67 -9.46 -3.97
C ARG A 72 9.13 -9.47 -4.04
N LEU A 73 8.52 -8.28 -3.97
CA LEU A 73 7.09 -8.16 -4.27
C LEU A 73 6.83 -8.67 -5.68
N SER A 74 5.76 -9.45 -5.85
CA SER A 74 5.33 -9.88 -7.17
C SER A 74 4.83 -8.68 -7.97
N GLN A 75 4.78 -8.82 -9.29
CA GLN A 75 4.20 -7.80 -10.16
C GLN A 75 2.76 -7.44 -9.73
N ALA A 76 1.93 -8.43 -9.41
CA ALA A 76 0.57 -8.20 -8.93
C ALA A 76 0.54 -7.37 -7.64
N ALA A 77 1.52 -7.55 -6.74
CA ALA A 77 1.64 -6.77 -5.52
C ALA A 77 2.09 -5.32 -5.78
N LEU A 78 3.05 -5.13 -6.69
CA LEU A 78 3.48 -3.79 -7.11
C LEU A 78 2.35 -3.01 -7.77
N GLU A 79 1.59 -3.65 -8.66
CA GLU A 79 0.46 -3.02 -9.33
C GLU A 79 -0.65 -2.64 -8.33
N THR A 80 -0.93 -3.45 -7.30
CA THR A 80 -1.94 -3.09 -6.27
C THR A 80 -1.41 -1.99 -5.36
N LEU A 81 -0.13 -2.03 -5.01
CA LEU A 81 0.50 -1.00 -4.21
C LEU A 81 0.45 0.36 -4.92
N ALA A 82 0.65 0.40 -6.24
CA ALA A 82 0.48 1.61 -7.04
C ALA A 82 -0.97 2.13 -6.95
N VAL A 83 -1.97 1.26 -7.10
CA VAL A 83 -3.38 1.64 -6.92
C VAL A 83 -3.63 2.29 -5.56
N VAL A 84 -3.07 1.74 -4.48
CA VAL A 84 -3.19 2.36 -3.14
C VAL A 84 -2.47 3.70 -3.08
N ALA A 85 -1.23 3.79 -3.59
CA ALA A 85 -0.44 5.02 -3.51
C ALA A 85 -1.12 6.23 -4.18
N TYR A 86 -1.77 6.02 -5.34
CA TYR A 86 -2.42 7.09 -6.10
C TYR A 86 -3.89 7.34 -5.71
N LEU A 87 -4.60 6.35 -5.17
CA LEU A 87 -6.05 6.47 -4.89
C LEU A 87 -6.41 6.39 -3.40
N GLN A 88 -5.42 6.39 -2.51
CA GLN A 88 -5.68 6.39 -1.07
C GLN A 88 -6.48 7.62 -0.61
N PRO A 89 -7.35 7.47 0.39
CA PRO A 89 -7.71 6.21 1.06
C PRO A 89 -8.66 5.34 0.21
N ILE A 90 -8.34 4.05 0.04
CA ILE A 90 -9.09 3.15 -0.87
C ILE A 90 -9.48 1.81 -0.20
N SER A 91 -10.69 1.30 -0.49
CA SER A 91 -11.18 0.02 0.04
C SER A 91 -10.74 -1.18 -0.79
N ARG A 92 -10.76 -2.40 -0.19
CA ARG A 92 -10.43 -3.66 -0.91
C ARG A 92 -11.32 -3.89 -2.14
N ALA A 93 -12.62 -3.59 -2.01
CA ALA A 93 -13.57 -3.73 -3.11
C ALA A 93 -13.21 -2.81 -4.28
N ARG A 94 -12.87 -1.55 -4.01
CA ARG A 94 -12.47 -0.58 -5.04
C ARG A 94 -11.13 -0.95 -5.68
N MET A 95 -10.16 -1.40 -4.88
CA MET A 95 -8.90 -1.95 -5.41
C MET A 95 -9.13 -3.13 -6.35
N SER A 96 -10.00 -4.07 -5.96
CA SER A 96 -10.37 -5.23 -6.80
C SER A 96 -11.04 -4.81 -8.09
N ALA A 97 -11.89 -3.78 -8.06
CA ALA A 97 -12.55 -3.25 -9.25
C ALA A 97 -11.55 -2.60 -10.23
N VAL A 98 -10.63 -1.78 -9.73
CA VAL A 98 -9.55 -1.19 -10.54
C VAL A 98 -8.67 -2.26 -11.18
N ARG A 99 -8.30 -3.29 -10.41
CA ARG A 99 -7.40 -4.36 -10.88
C ARG A 99 -8.10 -5.44 -11.70
N GLY A 100 -9.43 -5.51 -11.68
CA GLY A 100 -10.22 -6.54 -12.34
C GLY A 100 -10.02 -7.96 -11.80
N VAL A 101 -9.34 -8.12 -10.65
CA VAL A 101 -9.00 -9.41 -10.03
C VAL A 101 -9.09 -9.32 -8.51
N ASN A 102 -9.22 -10.47 -7.83
CA ASN A 102 -9.21 -10.51 -6.37
C ASN A 102 -7.83 -10.07 -5.82
N VAL A 103 -7.85 -9.09 -4.92
CA VAL A 103 -6.65 -8.50 -4.31
C VAL A 103 -6.41 -8.92 -2.85
N ASP A 104 -7.25 -9.76 -2.24
CA ASP A 104 -7.22 -10.06 -0.79
C ASP A 104 -5.86 -10.61 -0.32
N GLY A 105 -5.30 -11.56 -1.05
CA GLY A 105 -3.99 -12.13 -0.75
C GLY A 105 -2.86 -11.10 -0.90
N VAL A 106 -2.98 -10.21 -1.88
CA VAL A 106 -2.02 -9.13 -2.12
C VAL A 106 -2.11 -8.09 -1.01
N VAL A 107 -3.31 -7.64 -0.63
CA VAL A 107 -3.54 -6.69 0.45
C VAL A 107 -2.99 -7.24 1.77
N ARG A 108 -3.29 -8.51 2.09
CA ARG A 108 -2.72 -9.17 3.28
C ARG A 108 -1.18 -9.16 3.27
N THR A 109 -0.60 -9.42 2.10
CA THR A 109 0.86 -9.42 1.91
C THR A 109 1.47 -8.03 2.07
N LEU A 110 0.82 -6.98 1.54
CA LEU A 110 1.29 -5.60 1.63
C LEU A 110 1.19 -5.07 3.06
N VAL A 111 0.12 -5.40 3.79
CA VAL A 111 -0.03 -5.08 5.22
C VAL A 111 1.04 -5.81 6.05
N ALA A 112 1.24 -7.11 5.82
CA ALA A 112 2.25 -7.89 6.54
C ALA A 112 3.70 -7.42 6.28
N ARG A 113 3.92 -6.71 5.17
CA ARG A 113 5.20 -6.07 4.82
C ARG A 113 5.24 -4.58 5.17
N GLU A 114 4.23 -4.08 5.89
CA GLU A 114 4.10 -2.69 6.31
C GLU A 114 4.18 -1.70 5.15
N MET A 115 3.78 -2.10 3.94
CA MET A 115 3.73 -1.20 2.77
C MET A 115 2.45 -0.37 2.76
N ILE A 116 1.37 -0.91 3.34
CA ILE A 116 0.07 -0.25 3.49
C ILE A 116 -0.49 -0.54 4.88
N GLU A 117 -1.38 0.33 5.35
CA GLU A 117 -2.06 0.22 6.65
C GLU A 117 -3.54 0.62 6.53
N GLU A 118 -4.33 0.29 7.56
CA GLU A 118 -5.74 0.69 7.63
C GLU A 118 -5.85 2.18 7.97
N ALA A 119 -6.69 2.89 7.22
CA ALA A 119 -6.89 4.34 7.31
C ALA A 119 -8.28 4.72 7.83
N GLY A 120 -8.96 3.78 8.51
CA GLY A 120 -10.33 3.95 9.00
C GLY A 120 -11.37 3.28 8.11
N GLN A 121 -12.58 3.85 8.07
CA GLN A 121 -13.71 3.34 7.32
C GLN A 121 -14.21 4.38 6.31
N ASP A 122 -14.62 3.90 5.15
CA ASP A 122 -15.30 4.69 4.13
C ASP A 122 -16.65 5.20 4.68
N PRO A 123 -16.94 6.50 4.61
CA PRO A 123 -18.10 7.09 5.26
C PRO A 123 -19.44 6.71 4.61
N VAL A 124 -19.42 6.25 3.35
CA VAL A 124 -20.62 5.90 2.59
C VAL A 124 -20.91 4.40 2.70
N THR A 125 -19.88 3.58 2.54
CA THR A 125 -20.00 2.12 2.47
C THR A 125 -19.70 1.41 3.79
N GLY A 126 -19.05 2.09 4.75
CA GLY A 126 -18.59 1.50 6.01
C GLY A 126 -17.41 0.54 5.85
N ALA A 127 -16.87 0.37 4.64
CA ALA A 127 -15.78 -0.55 4.36
C ALA A 127 -14.45 -0.01 4.89
N THR A 128 -13.59 -0.90 5.41
CA THR A 128 -12.21 -0.52 5.77
C THR A 128 -11.46 0.01 4.55
N VAL A 129 -10.80 1.16 4.71
CA VAL A 129 -9.95 1.78 3.70
C VAL A 129 -8.47 1.66 4.06
N PHE A 130 -7.61 1.71 3.05
CA PHE A 130 -6.17 1.53 3.16
C PHE A 130 -5.41 2.72 2.60
N ARG A 131 -4.23 2.96 3.18
CA ARG A 131 -3.27 3.99 2.75
C ARG A 131 -1.84 3.44 2.80
N THR A 132 -0.90 4.10 2.12
CA THR A 132 0.53 3.79 2.21
C THR A 132 1.11 4.23 3.56
N THR A 133 2.15 3.54 4.02
CA THR A 133 2.85 3.84 5.27
C THR A 133 4.09 4.72 5.04
N ASP A 134 4.72 5.17 6.13
CA ASP A 134 6.04 5.79 6.05
C ASP A 134 7.12 4.80 5.58
N THR A 135 6.97 3.51 5.89
CA THR A 135 7.86 2.45 5.38
C THR A 135 7.82 2.36 3.86
N PHE A 136 6.66 2.58 3.23
CA PHE A 136 6.56 2.69 1.77
C PHE A 136 7.39 3.86 1.23
N LEU A 137 7.23 5.06 1.80
CA LEU A 137 7.98 6.26 1.38
C LEU A 137 9.49 6.05 1.55
N GLN A 138 9.92 5.50 2.68
CA GLN A 138 11.33 5.18 2.95
C GLN A 138 11.91 4.18 1.94
N ARG A 139 11.14 3.14 1.57
CA ARG A 139 11.57 2.14 0.58
C ARG A 139 11.62 2.67 -0.83
N LEU A 140 10.76 3.63 -1.18
CA LEU A 140 10.78 4.31 -2.48
C LEU A 140 11.77 5.49 -2.53
N GLY A 141 12.32 5.91 -1.39
CA GLY A 141 13.23 7.05 -1.33
C GLY A 141 12.53 8.40 -1.45
N LEU A 142 11.28 8.51 -0.99
CA LEU A 142 10.44 9.70 -1.09
C LEU A 142 10.26 10.39 0.27
N GLN A 143 10.10 11.72 0.24
CA GLN A 143 9.76 12.53 1.41
C GLN A 143 8.25 12.61 1.64
N SER A 144 7.47 12.69 0.57
CA SER A 144 6.01 12.72 0.59
C SER A 144 5.44 12.05 -0.66
N LEU A 145 4.13 11.82 -0.65
CA LEU A 145 3.40 11.27 -1.80
C LEU A 145 3.33 12.23 -2.98
N ASP A 146 3.53 13.54 -2.77
CA ASP A 146 3.52 14.56 -3.83
C ASP A 146 4.71 14.42 -4.78
N GLN A 147 5.72 13.64 -4.40
CA GLN A 147 6.86 13.30 -5.24
C GLN A 147 6.61 12.09 -6.14
N LEU A 148 5.43 11.46 -6.04
CA LEU A 148 5.04 10.41 -6.96
C LEU A 148 4.88 11.01 -8.37
N PRO A 149 5.38 10.33 -9.42
CA PRO A 149 5.20 10.79 -10.80
C PRO A 149 3.72 10.98 -11.11
N ASP A 150 3.39 12.03 -11.85
CA ASP A 150 2.03 12.16 -12.36
C ASP A 150 1.65 10.90 -13.15
N LEU A 151 0.40 10.47 -12.99
CA LEU A 151 -0.19 9.50 -13.89
C LEU A 151 -0.13 10.15 -15.29
N ALA A 152 0.79 9.67 -16.13
CA ALA A 152 1.02 10.16 -17.49
C ALA A 152 -0.32 10.37 -18.24
N PRO A 153 -0.38 11.22 -19.29
CA PRO A 153 -1.63 11.68 -19.95
C PRO A 153 -2.52 10.59 -20.61
N HIS A 154 -2.28 9.30 -20.32
CA HIS A 154 -3.00 8.14 -20.84
C HIS A 154 -3.83 7.40 -19.79
N LEU A 155 -3.93 7.90 -18.56
CA LEU A 155 -4.88 7.38 -17.57
C LEU A 155 -5.98 8.43 -17.36
N PRO A 156 -7.27 8.02 -17.33
CA PRO A 156 -8.35 8.94 -17.01
C PRO A 156 -8.08 9.61 -15.66
N ASP A 157 -8.43 10.90 -15.53
CA ASP A 157 -8.27 11.66 -14.29
C ASP A 157 -8.71 10.82 -13.10
N ALA A 158 -7.94 10.84 -12.00
CA ALA A 158 -8.26 10.03 -10.82
C ALA A 158 -9.71 10.24 -10.37
N SER A 159 -10.22 11.47 -10.44
CA SER A 159 -11.62 11.83 -10.18
C SER A 159 -12.63 11.25 -11.19
N ALA A 160 -12.26 11.14 -12.47
CA ALA A 160 -13.08 10.51 -13.50
C ALA A 160 -13.13 8.98 -13.33
N LEU A 161 -11.99 8.36 -13.01
CA LEU A 161 -11.92 6.94 -12.66
C LEU A 161 -12.73 6.67 -11.38
N GLU A 162 -12.64 7.57 -10.40
CA GLU A 162 -13.44 7.49 -9.18
C GLU A 162 -14.94 7.56 -9.43
N ALA A 163 -15.37 8.43 -10.36
CA ALA A 163 -16.76 8.56 -10.78
C ALA A 163 -17.27 7.32 -11.53
N GLU A 164 -16.48 6.77 -12.47
CA GLU A 164 -16.84 5.53 -13.19
C GLU A 164 -16.87 4.31 -12.26
N LEU A 165 -15.90 4.15 -11.37
CA LEU A 165 -15.88 3.07 -10.39
C LEU A 165 -17.02 3.19 -9.38
N GLY A 166 -17.38 4.42 -8.99
CA GLY A 166 -18.54 4.68 -8.15
C GLY A 166 -19.84 4.24 -8.81
N GLN A 167 -19.99 4.45 -10.12
CA GLN A 167 -21.15 3.99 -10.89
C GLN A 167 -21.20 2.45 -10.99
N LEU A 168 -20.05 1.79 -11.16
CA LEU A 168 -19.97 0.32 -11.20
C LEU A 168 -20.26 -0.33 -9.84
N ALA A 169 -19.88 0.32 -8.74
CA ALA A 169 -20.16 -0.15 -7.38
C ALA A 169 -21.59 0.17 -6.91
N ALA A 170 -22.24 1.19 -7.50
CA ALA A 170 -23.57 1.65 -7.12
C ALA A 170 -24.72 0.92 -7.85
N VAL A 171 -24.46 -0.01 -8.78
CA VAL A 171 -25.52 -0.81 -9.41
C VAL A 171 -26.20 -1.68 -8.35
N PRO A 172 -27.47 -1.41 -7.99
CA PRO A 172 -28.18 -2.27 -7.07
C PRO A 172 -28.40 -3.61 -7.76
N ARG A 173 -27.98 -4.70 -7.12
CA ARG A 173 -28.47 -6.03 -7.49
C ARG A 173 -29.97 -6.03 -7.20
N THR A 174 -30.78 -5.72 -8.21
CA THR A 174 -32.23 -5.77 -8.09
C THR A 174 -32.63 -7.20 -7.78
N SER A 175 -33.13 -7.39 -6.56
CA SER A 175 -33.77 -8.59 -6.06
C SER A 175 -34.88 -9.04 -7.03
N GLY A 176 -34.79 -10.27 -7.52
CA GLY A 176 -35.93 -11.00 -8.04
C GLY A 176 -36.67 -11.62 -6.87
N THR A 177 -37.78 -10.98 -6.49
CA THR A 177 -38.73 -11.40 -5.46
C THR A 177 -39.41 -12.72 -5.83
N ASP A 178 -39.34 -13.69 -4.91
CA ASP A 178 -40.23 -14.85 -4.83
C ASP A 178 -41.58 -14.38 -4.21
N PRO A 179 -42.76 -14.73 -4.77
CA PRO A 179 -43.60 -15.70 -4.06
C PRO A 179 -44.61 -16.48 -4.92
N ALA A 180 -44.81 -17.77 -4.63
CA ALA A 180 -46.16 -18.37 -4.66
C ALA A 180 -46.21 -19.72 -3.91
N ALA A 181 -46.95 -19.73 -2.81
CA ALA A 181 -47.43 -20.92 -2.13
C ALA A 181 -48.48 -21.66 -2.98
N GLY A 182 -48.43 -23.00 -2.97
CA GLY A 182 -49.44 -23.88 -3.56
C GLY A 182 -49.39 -25.26 -2.90
N GLN A 183 -50.36 -25.52 -2.03
CA GLN A 183 -50.59 -26.72 -1.24
C GLN A 183 -51.11 -27.91 -2.10
N LEU A 184 -50.45 -29.08 -1.98
CA LEU A 184 -50.87 -30.52 -1.96
C LEU A 184 -52.18 -31.00 -2.68
N PRO A 185 -52.22 -32.26 -3.17
CA PRO A 185 -52.59 -33.39 -2.30
C PRO A 185 -51.82 -34.73 -2.47
N ASP A 186 -52.01 -35.55 -1.45
CA ASP A 186 -51.46 -36.86 -1.08
C ASP A 186 -51.76 -38.06 -2.02
N ASP A 187 -50.76 -38.98 -2.11
CA ASP A 187 -50.73 -40.48 -2.10
C ASP A 187 -51.73 -41.36 -2.93
N PRO A 188 -51.53 -42.70 -3.13
CA PRO A 188 -50.61 -43.64 -2.44
C PRO A 188 -49.85 -44.71 -3.30
N THR A 189 -48.84 -45.31 -2.64
CA THR A 189 -48.41 -46.75 -2.59
C THR A 189 -48.25 -47.61 -3.87
N THR A 190 -47.08 -48.28 -4.00
CA THR A 190 -46.83 -49.76 -4.12
C THR A 190 -45.40 -49.97 -4.66
N GLU A 191 -44.42 -50.34 -3.85
CA GLU A 191 -43.95 -51.72 -3.58
C GLU A 191 -43.27 -52.44 -4.78
N ASN A 192 -42.01 -52.86 -4.50
CA ASN A 192 -41.41 -54.16 -4.81
C ASN A 192 -40.35 -54.35 -5.92
N GLN A 193 -39.30 -55.11 -5.51
CA GLN A 193 -38.47 -56.08 -6.25
C GLN A 193 -37.42 -55.54 -7.25
N GLU A 194 -36.22 -56.10 -7.42
CA GLU A 194 -35.39 -57.09 -6.73
C GLU A 194 -33.99 -57.03 -7.43
N GLN A 195 -32.97 -57.53 -6.72
CA GLN A 195 -31.61 -58.02 -7.07
C GLN A 195 -31.22 -58.36 -8.54
N PRO A 196 -29.92 -58.56 -8.87
CA PRO A 196 -28.85 -59.18 -8.03
C PRO A 196 -27.53 -58.41 -7.87
#